data_AF-A0A2M7KZM8-F1
#
_entry.id   AF-A0A2M7KZM8-F1
#
_cell.length_a   1.000
_cell.length_b   1.000
_cell.length_c   1.000
_cell.angle_alpha   90.00
_cell.angle_beta   90.00
_cell.angle_gamma   90.00
#
_symmetry.space_group_name_H-M   'P 1'
#
loop_
_entity.id
_entity.type
_entity.pdbx_description
1 polymer ?
#
loop_
_entity_poly.entity_id
_entity_poly.type
_entity_poly.pdbx_seq_one_letter_code
_entity_poly.pdbx_strand_id
1 'polypeptide(L)'
;MRWRPAAADGGKRDLAVEFKPLSLTAASPTNQNVARALRTALAEEQQATLMESLAGESEKLAEQGYVSPERCGTCHEEALSAWRKSRHAQAVATLLKKGTAVPECLRCHSEAFRVAGKVLQGVSSQGVECTSCHEEGLLHLALPGATGRKSEARKRCAGCHTPERDNAFDLEKRWSEIRH
;
A
#
# COMPACT_ATOMS: atom_id res chain seq x y z
N MET A 1 -8.40 43.93 -33.45
CA MET A 1 -7.08 44.59 -33.36
C MET A 1 -6.18 44.07 -34.46
N ARG A 2 -5.55 44.97 -35.23
CA ARG A 2 -4.71 44.62 -36.40
C ARG A 2 -3.32 44.16 -35.95
N TRP A 3 -2.83 43.07 -36.53
CA TRP A 3 -1.50 42.52 -36.29
C TRP A 3 -0.52 43.06 -37.35
N ARG A 4 0.65 43.55 -36.92
CA ARG A 4 1.84 43.73 -37.77
C ARG A 4 2.93 42.80 -37.21
N PRO A 5 3.61 41.98 -38.01
CA PRO A 5 4.78 41.28 -37.53
C PRO A 5 5.94 42.26 -37.38
N ALA A 6 6.52 42.33 -36.19
CA ALA A 6 7.88 42.83 -36.01
C ALA A 6 8.87 41.70 -36.36
N ALA A 7 9.99 42.11 -36.95
CA ALA A 7 11.01 41.25 -37.55
C ALA A 7 11.59 40.21 -36.58
N ALA A 8 12.06 39.11 -37.17
CA ALA A 8 12.71 38.01 -36.48
C ALA A 8 14.04 38.44 -35.85
N ASP A 9 14.10 38.49 -34.52
CA ASP A 9 15.33 38.38 -33.75
C ASP A 9 15.35 37.03 -33.01
N GLY A 10 16.48 36.34 -33.10
CA GLY A 10 16.70 34.98 -32.62
C GLY A 10 16.81 34.87 -31.09
N GLY A 11 15.82 35.34 -30.35
CA GLY A 11 15.71 35.14 -28.91
C GLY A 11 14.78 33.97 -28.61
N LYS A 12 15.27 32.95 -27.89
CA LYS A 12 14.44 31.86 -27.34
C LYS A 12 13.26 32.48 -26.57
N ARG A 13 12.04 32.27 -27.07
CA ARG A 13 10.82 32.64 -26.35
C ARG A 13 10.56 31.54 -25.33
N ASP A 14 11.00 31.76 -24.10
CA ASP A 14 10.54 30.97 -22.97
C ASP A 14 9.04 31.24 -22.81
N LEU A 15 8.22 30.33 -23.33
CA LEU A 15 6.79 30.28 -23.05
C LEU A 15 6.62 29.87 -21.59
N ALA A 16 6.67 30.85 -20.69
CA ALA A 16 6.21 30.68 -19.32
C ALA A 16 4.69 30.45 -19.37
N VAL A 17 4.28 29.19 -19.46
CA VAL A 17 2.88 28.79 -19.31
C VAL A 17 2.58 28.76 -17.81
N GLU A 18 1.91 29.80 -17.33
CA GLU A 18 1.46 29.88 -15.95
C GLU A 18 0.22 28.96 -15.79
N PHE A 19 0.42 27.79 -15.18
CA PHE A 19 -0.68 26.87 -14.88
C PHE A 19 -1.47 27.38 -13.67
N LYS A 20 -2.63 27.98 -13.93
CA LYS A 20 -3.59 28.31 -12.86
C LYS A 20 -4.34 27.03 -12.46
N PRO A 21 -4.19 26.50 -11.24
CA PRO A 21 -4.86 25.27 -10.85
C PRO A 21 -6.38 25.48 -10.89
N LEU A 22 -7.08 24.63 -11.64
CA LEU A 22 -8.53 24.59 -11.68
C LEU A 22 -9.03 24.08 -10.32
N SER A 23 -9.77 24.93 -9.61
CA SER A 23 -10.43 24.55 -8.36
C SER A 23 -11.68 23.73 -8.71
N LEU A 24 -11.51 22.41 -8.77
CA LEU A 24 -12.59 21.47 -9.10
C LEU A 24 -13.41 21.18 -7.84
N THR A 25 -14.54 21.85 -7.68
CA THR A 25 -15.57 21.42 -6.72
C THR A 25 -16.31 20.21 -7.27
N ALA A 26 -16.51 19.20 -6.41
CA ALA A 26 -16.88 17.83 -6.77
C ALA A 26 -18.35 17.61 -7.24
N ALA A 27 -19.04 18.65 -7.72
CA ALA A 27 -20.50 18.62 -7.89
C ALA A 27 -21.00 18.38 -9.33
N SER A 28 -20.14 18.31 -10.37
CA SER A 28 -20.58 18.08 -11.75
C SER A 28 -20.27 16.66 -12.25
N PRO A 29 -21.20 15.97 -12.97
CA PRO A 29 -20.96 14.64 -13.56
C PRO A 29 -19.74 14.58 -14.47
N THR A 30 -19.44 15.67 -15.18
CA THR A 30 -18.24 15.80 -16.03
C THR A 30 -16.95 15.73 -15.20
N ASN A 31 -16.95 16.27 -13.98
CA ASN A 31 -15.80 16.24 -13.08
C ASN A 31 -15.55 14.82 -12.54
N GLN A 32 -16.60 14.01 -12.37
CA GLN A 32 -16.46 12.62 -11.92
C GLN A 32 -15.85 11.72 -13.00
N ASN A 33 -16.24 11.92 -14.26
CA ASN A 33 -15.68 11.18 -15.39
C ASN A 33 -14.23 11.54 -15.66
N VAL A 34 -13.87 12.82 -15.56
CA VAL A 34 -12.47 13.28 -15.65
C VAL A 34 -11.64 12.74 -14.48
N ALA A 35 -12.14 12.79 -13.25
CA ALA A 35 -11.44 12.24 -12.09
C ALA A 35 -11.31 10.71 -12.13
N ARG A 36 -12.22 10.00 -12.80
CA ARG A 36 -12.09 8.56 -13.05
C ARG A 36 -11.02 8.27 -14.09
N ALA A 37 -11.06 8.95 -15.23
CA ALA A 37 -10.06 8.81 -16.29
C ALA A 37 -8.64 9.14 -15.80
N LEU A 38 -8.50 10.19 -14.97
CA LEU A 38 -7.22 10.54 -14.34
C LEU A 38 -6.72 9.40 -13.44
N ARG A 39 -7.58 8.86 -12.57
CA ARG A 39 -7.22 7.74 -11.67
C ARG A 39 -6.82 6.49 -12.45
N THR A 40 -7.48 6.20 -13.56
CA THR A 40 -7.14 5.06 -14.43
C THR A 40 -5.80 5.27 -15.11
N ALA A 41 -5.54 6.45 -15.68
CA ALA A 41 -4.24 6.77 -16.29
C ALA A 41 -3.09 6.77 -15.26
N LEU A 42 -3.33 7.31 -14.06
CA LEU A 42 -2.40 7.23 -12.93
C LEU A 42 -2.13 5.78 -12.52
N ALA A 43 -3.15 4.92 -12.50
CA ALA A 43 -2.99 3.50 -12.18
C ALA A 43 -2.18 2.74 -13.24
N GLU A 44 -2.37 3.03 -14.52
CA GLU A 44 -1.64 2.41 -15.64
C GLU A 44 -0.16 2.81 -15.67
N GLU A 45 0.16 4.09 -15.47
CA GLU A 45 1.54 4.60 -15.39
C GLU A 45 2.26 4.07 -14.15
N GLN A 46 1.55 4.00 -13.01
CA GLN A 46 2.05 3.38 -11.79
C GLN A 46 2.32 1.88 -11.98
N GLN A 47 1.52 1.18 -12.79
CA GLN A 47 1.68 -0.25 -13.05
C GLN A 47 2.88 -0.56 -13.95
N ALA A 48 3.21 0.29 -14.92
CA ALA A 48 4.42 0.13 -15.74
C ALA A 48 5.70 0.36 -14.92
N THR A 49 5.70 1.39 -14.08
CA THR A 49 6.85 1.73 -13.22
C THR A 49 7.05 0.65 -12.12
N LEU A 50 5.95 0.07 -11.63
CA LEU A 50 5.92 -1.04 -10.66
C LEU A 50 6.68 -2.30 -11.10
N MET A 51 6.78 -2.55 -12.41
CA MET A 51 7.44 -3.75 -12.95
C MET A 51 8.96 -3.62 -13.07
N GLU A 52 9.52 -2.40 -13.03
CA GLU A 52 10.94 -2.17 -13.31
C GLU A 52 11.82 -2.11 -12.05
N SER A 53 11.25 -1.93 -10.87
CA SER A 53 11.99 -1.73 -9.61
C SER A 53 12.32 -3.02 -8.81
N LEU A 54 12.00 -4.20 -9.33
CA LEU A 54 11.83 -5.45 -8.57
C LEU A 54 13.10 -6.05 -7.91
N ALA A 55 14.23 -5.34 -7.87
CA ALA A 55 15.49 -5.86 -7.34
C ALA A 55 16.22 -4.97 -6.31
N GLY A 56 15.71 -3.77 -6.00
CA GLY A 56 16.42 -2.81 -5.11
C GLY A 56 15.71 -2.49 -3.79
N GLU A 57 14.41 -2.78 -3.67
CA GLU A 57 13.63 -2.34 -2.51
C GLU A 57 13.60 -3.37 -1.36
N SER A 58 14.06 -4.59 -1.57
CA SER A 58 14.00 -5.66 -0.56
C SER A 58 15.01 -5.49 0.58
N GLU A 59 16.29 -5.16 0.31
CA GLU A 59 17.29 -4.84 1.35
C GLU A 59 16.87 -3.62 2.16
N LYS A 60 16.48 -2.53 1.49
CA LYS A 60 16.10 -1.28 2.18
C LYS A 60 14.89 -1.47 3.09
N LEU A 61 13.96 -2.32 2.67
CA LEU A 61 12.79 -2.62 3.47
C LEU A 61 13.15 -3.50 4.68
N ALA A 62 14.07 -4.45 4.52
CA ALA A 62 14.61 -5.22 5.64
C ALA A 62 15.33 -4.33 6.67
N GLU A 63 16.11 -3.33 6.23
CA GLU A 63 16.73 -2.33 7.10
C GLU A 63 15.69 -1.50 7.89
N GLN A 64 14.51 -1.29 7.32
CA GLN A 64 13.38 -0.60 7.95
C GLN A 64 12.59 -1.49 8.91
N GLY A 65 13.01 -2.73 9.12
CA GLY A 65 12.38 -3.64 10.08
C GLY A 65 11.35 -4.59 9.49
N TYR A 66 11.20 -4.63 8.16
CA TYR A 66 10.29 -5.56 7.51
C TYR A 66 10.81 -6.99 7.55
N VAL A 67 9.87 -7.92 7.68
CA VAL A 67 10.15 -9.35 7.66
C VAL A 67 9.08 -10.00 6.80
N SER A 68 9.50 -10.67 5.74
CA SER A 68 8.54 -11.36 4.89
C SER A 68 7.93 -12.58 5.61
N PRO A 69 6.66 -12.92 5.34
CA PRO A 69 5.98 -14.11 5.87
C PRO A 69 6.73 -15.42 5.59
N GLU A 70 7.43 -15.51 4.46
CA GLU A 70 8.21 -16.69 4.09
C GLU A 70 9.30 -16.99 5.13
N ARG A 71 9.91 -15.95 5.71
CA ARG A 71 10.89 -16.13 6.79
C ARG A 71 10.26 -16.68 8.06
N CYS A 72 8.98 -16.37 8.32
CA CYS A 72 8.26 -16.93 9.46
C CYS A 72 7.93 -18.41 9.23
N GLY A 73 7.56 -18.77 8.00
CA GLY A 73 7.18 -20.15 7.66
C GLY A 73 8.32 -21.16 7.60
N THR A 74 9.59 -20.74 7.72
CA THR A 74 10.70 -21.69 7.89
C THR A 74 10.60 -22.47 9.20
N CYS A 75 9.95 -21.88 10.21
CA CYS A 75 9.69 -22.52 11.51
C CYS A 75 8.19 -22.71 11.78
N HIS A 76 7.33 -21.86 11.21
CA HIS A 76 5.87 -21.86 11.42
C HIS A 76 5.10 -22.19 10.14
N GLU A 77 5.36 -23.36 9.56
CA GLU A 77 4.80 -23.76 8.26
C GLU A 77 3.26 -23.81 8.26
N GLU A 78 2.65 -24.39 9.29
CA GLU A 78 1.20 -24.50 9.41
C GLU A 78 0.53 -23.11 9.48
N ALA A 79 1.10 -22.21 10.28
CA ALA A 79 0.65 -20.83 10.39
C ALA A 79 0.77 -20.08 9.07
N LEU A 80 1.90 -20.24 8.36
CA LEU A 80 2.09 -19.64 7.04
C LEU A 80 1.05 -20.17 6.03
N SER A 81 0.78 -21.48 6.06
CA SER A 81 -0.23 -22.12 5.20
C SER A 81 -1.65 -21.61 5.50
N ALA A 82 -2.00 -21.43 6.77
CA ALA A 82 -3.26 -20.84 7.19
C ALA A 82 -3.38 -19.37 6.74
N TRP A 83 -2.34 -18.57 6.97
CA TRP A 83 -2.30 -17.17 6.56
C TRP A 83 -2.44 -16.99 5.05
N ARG A 84 -1.75 -17.78 4.22
CA ARG A 84 -1.83 -17.70 2.74
C ARG A 84 -3.25 -17.83 2.20
N LYS A 85 -4.11 -18.59 2.89
CA LYS A 85 -5.51 -18.81 2.52
C LYS A 85 -6.44 -17.72 3.02
N SER A 86 -5.96 -16.84 3.90
CA SER A 86 -6.76 -15.79 4.53
C SER A 86 -7.01 -14.60 3.61
N ARG A 87 -8.03 -13.81 3.95
CA ARG A 87 -8.29 -12.51 3.30
C ARG A 87 -7.17 -11.50 3.56
N HIS A 88 -6.46 -11.63 4.68
CA HIS A 88 -5.33 -10.78 5.04
C HIS A 88 -4.19 -10.93 4.03
N ALA A 89 -3.80 -12.16 3.66
CA ALA A 89 -2.79 -12.38 2.62
C ALA A 89 -3.18 -11.76 1.27
N GLN A 90 -4.48 -11.67 0.97
CA GLN A 90 -5.02 -11.20 -0.32
C GLN A 90 -5.43 -9.71 -0.30
N ALA A 91 -5.10 -8.97 0.76
CA ALA A 91 -5.67 -7.65 1.01
C ALA A 91 -5.25 -6.61 -0.07
N VAL A 92 -3.98 -6.57 -0.47
CA VAL A 92 -3.49 -5.71 -1.57
C VAL A 92 -4.11 -6.11 -2.90
N ALA A 93 -4.09 -7.41 -3.24
CA ALA A 93 -4.69 -7.92 -4.48
C ALA A 93 -6.18 -7.52 -4.60
N THR A 94 -6.91 -7.52 -3.49
CA THR A 94 -8.31 -7.07 -3.46
C THR A 94 -8.45 -5.59 -3.78
N LEU A 95 -7.56 -4.73 -3.25
CA LEU A 95 -7.56 -3.29 -3.55
C LEU A 95 -7.19 -3.01 -5.01
N LEU A 96 -6.17 -3.72 -5.53
CA LEU A 96 -5.74 -3.59 -6.93
C LEU A 96 -6.89 -3.96 -7.88
N LYS A 97 -7.56 -5.09 -7.65
CA LYS A 97 -8.72 -5.51 -8.44
C LYS A 97 -9.86 -4.48 -8.44
N LYS A 98 -10.00 -3.71 -7.37
CA LYS A 98 -11.01 -2.64 -7.23
C LYS A 98 -10.55 -1.28 -7.74
N GLY A 99 -9.27 -1.12 -8.08
CA GLY A 99 -8.70 0.19 -8.41
C GLY A 99 -8.63 1.15 -7.22
N THR A 100 -8.51 0.62 -6.00
CA THR A 100 -8.51 1.40 -4.74
C THR A 100 -7.23 1.20 -3.92
N ALA A 101 -6.12 0.83 -4.57
CA ALA A 101 -4.81 0.66 -3.92
C ALA A 101 -4.12 2.02 -3.67
N VAL A 102 -4.82 2.92 -2.99
CA VAL A 102 -4.38 4.27 -2.65
C VAL A 102 -3.73 4.30 -1.26
N PRO A 103 -2.83 5.28 -0.96
CA PRO A 103 -2.08 5.33 0.29
C PRO A 103 -2.92 5.20 1.56
N GLU A 104 -4.11 5.80 1.60
CA GLU A 104 -5.02 5.73 2.74
C GLU A 104 -5.52 4.29 3.03
N CYS A 105 -5.69 3.47 1.99
CA CYS A 105 -6.10 2.07 2.12
C CYS A 105 -4.90 1.16 2.42
N LEU A 106 -3.75 1.45 1.81
CA LEU A 106 -2.54 0.64 1.97
C LEU A 106 -1.99 0.66 3.40
N ARG A 107 -2.24 1.72 4.19
CA ARG A 107 -1.91 1.77 5.62
C ARG A 107 -2.45 0.59 6.44
N CYS A 108 -3.59 0.02 6.02
CA CYS A 108 -4.22 -1.12 6.69
C CYS A 108 -4.13 -2.43 5.89
N HIS A 109 -3.90 -2.34 4.58
CA HIS A 109 -3.96 -3.49 3.69
C HIS A 109 -2.59 -3.99 3.24
N SER A 110 -1.49 -3.29 3.52
CA SER A 110 -0.13 -3.69 3.14
C SER A 110 0.85 -3.47 4.30
N GLU A 111 1.45 -4.55 4.77
CA GLU A 111 2.51 -4.48 5.79
C GLU A 111 3.74 -3.75 5.26
N ALA A 112 4.15 -4.08 4.04
CA ALA A 112 5.26 -3.42 3.36
C ALA A 112 5.06 -1.90 3.29
N PHE A 113 3.86 -1.43 2.91
CA PHE A 113 3.54 -0.01 2.92
C PHE A 113 3.58 0.58 4.33
N ARG A 114 3.04 -0.15 5.33
CA ARG A 114 3.01 0.30 6.73
C ARG A 114 4.42 0.52 7.28
N VAL A 115 5.37 -0.35 6.93
CA VAL A 115 6.78 -0.22 7.33
C VAL A 115 7.49 0.88 6.53
N ALA A 116 7.30 0.91 5.21
CA ALA A 116 8.05 1.81 4.33
C ALA A 116 7.52 3.25 4.30
N GLY A 117 6.24 3.46 4.61
CA GLY A 117 5.55 4.75 4.49
C GLY A 117 5.32 5.22 3.05
N LYS A 118 5.66 4.40 2.06
CA LYS A 118 5.48 4.69 0.63
C LYS A 118 5.04 3.42 -0.11
N VAL A 119 4.41 3.61 -1.27
CA VAL A 119 4.15 2.49 -2.19
C VAL A 119 5.50 1.98 -2.66
N LEU A 120 5.81 0.75 -2.26
CA LEU A 120 6.97 0.05 -2.78
C LEU A 120 6.57 -0.65 -4.06
N GLN A 121 7.44 -0.51 -5.04
CA GLN A 121 7.29 -1.17 -6.30
C GLN A 121 7.95 -2.55 -6.20
N GLY A 122 7.16 -3.60 -6.36
CA GLY A 122 7.66 -4.98 -6.36
C GLY A 122 7.71 -5.68 -5.03
N VAL A 123 7.56 -4.93 -3.93
CA VAL A 123 7.30 -5.59 -2.66
C VAL A 123 5.87 -6.11 -2.73
N SER A 124 5.80 -7.40 -2.48
CA SER A 124 4.81 -8.31 -3.02
C SER A 124 3.36 -7.82 -2.86
N SER A 125 2.50 -8.39 -3.69
CA SER A 125 1.04 -8.36 -3.56
C SER A 125 0.49 -8.87 -2.21
N GLN A 126 1.37 -9.10 -1.23
CA GLN A 126 1.03 -9.53 0.11
C GLN A 126 0.39 -8.39 0.89
N GLY A 127 -0.71 -8.76 1.53
CA GLY A 127 -1.58 -7.83 2.19
C GLY A 127 -1.15 -7.50 3.62
N VAL A 128 -2.02 -7.87 4.54
CA VAL A 128 -1.72 -7.91 5.97
C VAL A 128 -0.91 -9.18 6.22
N GLU A 129 0.24 -9.06 6.88
CA GLU A 129 1.25 -10.12 6.99
C GLU A 129 1.46 -10.54 8.46
N CYS A 130 2.40 -11.47 8.69
CA CYS A 130 2.73 -11.98 10.02
C CYS A 130 3.03 -10.84 11.01
N THR A 131 3.88 -9.88 10.61
CA THR A 131 4.29 -8.76 11.47
C THR A 131 3.27 -7.64 11.60
N SER A 132 2.16 -7.70 10.86
CA SER A 132 1.03 -6.79 11.08
C SER A 132 0.32 -7.10 12.41
N CYS A 133 0.39 -8.35 12.88
CA CYS A 133 -0.19 -8.79 14.15
C CYS A 133 0.88 -9.20 15.17
N HIS A 134 1.95 -9.87 14.75
CA HIS A 134 3.00 -10.35 15.62
C HIS A 134 4.13 -9.33 15.72
N GLU A 135 4.53 -9.00 16.95
CA GLU A 135 5.61 -8.05 17.16
C GLU A 135 7.00 -8.67 17.00
N GLU A 136 8.01 -7.80 16.88
CA GLU A 136 9.43 -8.16 17.05
C GLU A 136 9.95 -9.20 16.05
N GLY A 137 9.40 -9.27 14.84
CA GLY A 137 9.77 -10.26 13.83
C GLY A 137 11.29 -10.42 13.63
N LEU A 138 12.04 -9.32 13.51
CA LEU A 138 13.50 -9.39 13.35
C LEU A 138 14.22 -9.93 14.59
N LEU A 139 13.86 -9.45 15.79
CA LEU A 139 14.47 -9.92 17.04
C LEU A 139 14.13 -11.38 17.29
N HIS A 140 12.88 -11.78 17.00
CA HIS A 140 12.42 -13.16 17.12
C HIS A 140 13.17 -14.09 16.16
N LEU A 141 13.42 -13.65 14.92
CA LEU A 141 14.23 -14.41 13.96
C LEU A 141 15.70 -14.51 14.37
N ALA A 142 16.26 -13.46 14.96
CA ALA A 142 17.65 -13.45 15.41
C ALA A 142 17.87 -14.33 16.67
N LEU A 143 16.89 -14.35 17.58
CA LEU A 143 16.96 -15.05 18.86
C LEU A 143 15.66 -15.84 19.14
N PRO A 144 15.42 -16.95 18.41
CA PRO A 144 14.23 -17.78 18.62
C PRO A 144 14.14 -18.26 20.08
N GLY A 145 12.96 -18.14 20.69
CA GLY A 145 12.73 -18.55 22.07
C GLY A 145 13.22 -17.59 23.16
N ALA A 146 14.07 -16.60 22.83
CA ALA A 146 14.57 -15.63 23.80
C ALA A 146 13.53 -14.59 24.22
N THR A 147 12.54 -14.30 23.36
CA THR A 147 11.56 -13.26 23.65
C THR A 147 10.56 -13.67 24.73
N GLY A 148 10.31 -14.97 24.94
CA GLY A 148 9.46 -15.55 26.00
C GLY A 148 8.02 -15.00 26.09
N ARG A 149 7.68 -14.03 25.25
CA ARG A 149 6.46 -13.23 25.31
C ARG A 149 5.40 -13.91 24.47
N LYS A 150 4.24 -14.11 25.08
CA LYS A 150 3.03 -14.45 24.35
C LYS A 150 2.70 -13.29 23.42
N SER A 151 2.37 -13.61 22.17
CA SER A 151 1.96 -12.60 21.22
C SER A 151 0.68 -11.94 21.67
N GLU A 152 0.63 -10.61 21.57
CA GLU A 152 -0.57 -9.81 21.81
C GLU A 152 -1.30 -9.51 20.49
N ALA A 153 -1.17 -10.39 19.50
CA ALA A 153 -1.74 -10.26 18.16
C ALA A 153 -3.21 -9.86 18.14
N ARG A 154 -4.00 -10.37 19.10
CA ARG A 154 -5.41 -10.04 19.25
C ARG A 154 -5.66 -8.53 19.43
N LYS A 155 -4.76 -7.81 20.11
CA LYS A 155 -4.89 -6.36 20.33
C LYS A 155 -4.65 -5.56 19.04
N ARG A 156 -3.95 -6.12 18.06
CA ARG A 156 -3.60 -5.43 16.80
C ARG A 156 -4.80 -5.28 15.86
N CYS A 157 -5.84 -6.11 16.01
CA CYS A 157 -7.03 -6.06 15.16
C CYS A 157 -7.66 -4.66 15.11
N ALA A 158 -7.76 -3.99 16.27
CA ALA A 158 -8.36 -2.66 16.41
C ALA A 158 -7.55 -1.54 15.73
N GLY A 159 -6.31 -1.79 15.30
CA GLY A 159 -5.53 -0.81 14.55
C GLY A 159 -6.04 -0.56 13.13
N CYS A 160 -6.75 -1.54 12.55
CA CYS A 160 -7.33 -1.44 11.20
C CYS A 160 -8.85 -1.53 11.23
N HIS A 161 -9.41 -2.38 12.09
CA HIS A 161 -10.84 -2.55 12.25
C HIS A 161 -11.38 -1.60 13.32
N THR A 162 -11.72 -0.38 12.90
CA THR A 162 -12.39 0.63 13.74
C THR A 162 -13.85 0.78 13.33
N PRO A 163 -14.74 1.29 14.20
CA PRO A 163 -16.15 1.52 13.85
C PRO A 163 -16.34 2.38 12.59
N GLU A 164 -15.43 3.31 12.29
CA GLU A 164 -15.49 4.18 11.11
C GLU A 164 -15.09 3.45 9.82
N ARG A 165 -14.28 2.39 9.90
CA ARG A 165 -13.70 1.68 8.75
C ARG A 165 -14.36 0.33 8.49
N ASP A 166 -14.76 -0.36 9.56
CA ASP A 166 -15.42 -1.66 9.54
C ASP A 166 -16.43 -1.75 10.68
N ASN A 167 -17.58 -1.11 10.48
CA ASN A 167 -18.65 -1.01 11.47
C ASN A 167 -19.30 -2.36 11.84
N ALA A 168 -19.11 -3.40 11.03
CA ALA A 168 -19.64 -4.74 11.24
C ALA A 168 -18.57 -5.71 11.78
N PHE A 169 -17.42 -5.19 12.21
CA PHE A 169 -16.36 -6.02 12.76
C PHE A 169 -16.74 -6.62 14.11
N ASP A 170 -16.63 -7.95 14.20
CA ASP A 170 -16.76 -8.71 15.44
C ASP A 170 -15.43 -9.42 15.71
N LEU A 171 -14.73 -8.97 16.76
CA LEU A 171 -13.40 -9.48 17.10
C LEU A 171 -13.42 -10.97 17.45
N GLU A 172 -14.42 -11.43 18.23
CA GLU A 172 -14.48 -12.82 18.68
C GLU A 172 -14.67 -13.76 17.50
N LYS A 173 -15.61 -13.39 16.61
CA LYS A 173 -15.90 -14.16 15.40
C LYS A 173 -14.68 -14.18 14.47
N ARG A 174 -14.10 -13.02 14.17
CA ARG A 174 -12.99 -12.92 13.22
C ARG A 174 -11.70 -13.53 13.75
N TRP A 175 -11.45 -13.47 15.05
CA TRP A 175 -10.29 -14.13 15.65
C TRP A 175 -10.30 -15.64 15.40
N SER A 176 -11.46 -16.28 15.49
CA SER A 176 -11.59 -17.72 15.27
C SER A 176 -11.21 -18.15 13.84
N GLU A 177 -11.30 -17.23 12.86
CA GLU A 177 -11.00 -17.48 11.44
C GLU A 177 -9.50 -17.36 11.09
N ILE A 178 -8.69 -16.72 11.96
CA ILE A 178 -7.28 -16.41 11.68
C ILE A 178 -6.30 -16.93 12.74
N ARG A 179 -6.79 -17.25 13.94
CA ARG A 179 -5.96 -17.82 15.02
C ARG A 179 -5.28 -19.11 14.57
N HIS A 180 -4.05 -19.27 15.01
CA HIS A 180 -3.20 -20.45 14.79
C HIS A 180 -2.28 -20.61 16.01
#